data_AF-A0A511YUW8-F1
#
_entry.id   AF-A0A511YUW8-F1
#
_cell.length_a   1.000
_cell.length_b   1.000
_cell.length_c   1.000
_cell.angle_alpha   90.00
_cell.angle_beta   90.00
_cell.angle_gamma   90.00
#
_symmetry.space_group_name_H-M   'P 1'
#
loop_
_entity.id
_entity.type
_entity.pdbx_description
1 polymer ?
#
loop_
_entity_poly.entity_id
_entity_poly.type
_entity_poly.pdbx_seq_one_letter_code
_entity_poly.pdbx_strand_id
1 'polypeptide(L)'
;MPSFPTKASPSVDKLRGGYYTPDLIAQFVAGWVGEAGAKVLEPACGDGAILRWLASDGREALGVELVDVEAAKASLIKGAEVVQGDFFAWFTSTQHGRWDGVAGNPPYIRFGSWAEGSRELAFRLMRAEGLAPSRLTNAWVPFVVAAVVAAKQGGRIGLVVPAELLQVGYAALLRSYLVDRCSEITIVSFRGLVFPGILQEVVLLLATKGDGPARVRTVEADDADGLAALDMTGTAARARLHESEKWTKYYLGPDAIELMREARVGKRLAPLGTYADVNVGVVTGRNSFFTLSEKEASDRRILRYTVPLLSRSAQIRGITFGADDLAADAQKSLRTRLLAVPADLDLARHPDLAAYIVLGEEHNVPDGYKCSIRTPWWSVPSVKAPDGFMLRQVSSHVQLTANDVGATSTDTVHRVYLRAGVTMAKVATAALNSATLALSEVLGRSYGGGLLELEPSECRALPIPDPGLVPDGLPEKVDELQRGGRMADALELVDELVLIDGAGFTAQDVSDLRSAWTQMRERRGARGRASRTPMVN
;
A
#
# COMPACT_ATOMS: atom_id res chain seq x y z
N MET A 1 -13.12 -15.57 -27.62
CA MET A 1 -12.56 -14.61 -26.63
C MET A 1 -11.99 -13.42 -27.40
N PRO A 2 -12.08 -12.18 -26.89
CA PRO A 2 -11.50 -11.03 -27.60
C PRO A 2 -9.97 -11.19 -27.70
N SER A 3 -9.42 -10.99 -28.90
CA SER A 3 -7.98 -10.84 -29.08
C SER A 3 -7.56 -9.51 -28.45
N PHE A 4 -6.51 -9.53 -27.61
CA PHE A 4 -5.97 -8.37 -26.87
C PHE A 4 -6.91 -7.73 -25.82
N PRO A 5 -7.37 -8.50 -24.79
CA PRO A 5 -8.30 -8.00 -23.78
C PRO A 5 -7.78 -6.79 -22.98
N THR A 6 -8.69 -5.90 -22.57
CA THR A 6 -8.47 -4.71 -21.73
C THR A 6 -8.68 -5.03 -20.23
N LYS A 7 -8.12 -4.22 -19.31
CA LYS A 7 -8.48 -4.29 -17.88
C LYS A 7 -9.91 -3.75 -17.67
N ALA A 8 -10.69 -4.37 -16.77
CA ALA A 8 -12.09 -4.00 -16.50
C ALA A 8 -12.24 -2.65 -15.78
N SER A 9 -13.34 -1.93 -16.06
CA SER A 9 -13.67 -0.63 -15.43
C SER A 9 -14.27 -0.80 -14.01
N PRO A 10 -14.14 0.19 -13.11
CA PRO A 10 -14.75 0.15 -11.77
C PRO A 10 -16.29 0.27 -11.79
N SER A 11 -17.00 -0.26 -10.79
CA SER A 11 -18.46 -0.22 -10.65
C SER A 11 -19.02 1.11 -10.09
N VAL A 12 -20.33 1.35 -10.26
CA VAL A 12 -21.04 2.58 -9.83
C VAL A 12 -21.04 2.79 -8.31
N ASP A 13 -21.09 1.73 -7.51
CA ASP A 13 -21.05 1.84 -6.04
C ASP A 13 -19.70 2.36 -5.52
N LYS A 14 -18.60 2.09 -6.24
CA LYS A 14 -17.29 2.70 -5.94
C LYS A 14 -17.25 4.21 -6.18
N LEU A 15 -18.16 4.77 -6.97
CA LEU A 15 -18.22 6.21 -7.25
C LEU A 15 -19.00 6.97 -6.18
N ARG A 16 -19.93 6.31 -5.48
CA ARG A 16 -20.75 6.93 -4.42
C ARG A 16 -20.02 7.02 -3.07
N GLY A 17 -19.03 6.16 -2.81
CA GLY A 17 -18.15 6.26 -1.65
C GLY A 17 -18.80 6.01 -0.27
N GLY A 18 -20.09 5.69 -0.22
CA GLY A 18 -20.83 5.33 0.98
C GLY A 18 -20.84 3.81 1.20
N TYR A 19 -20.40 3.38 2.38
CA TYR A 19 -20.37 1.98 2.80
C TYR A 19 -21.13 1.85 4.12
N TYR A 20 -22.21 1.07 4.15
CA TYR A 20 -22.99 0.86 5.36
C TYR A 20 -22.15 0.16 6.43
N THR A 21 -22.06 0.76 7.61
CA THR A 21 -21.28 0.25 8.73
C THR A 21 -21.97 -0.98 9.35
N PRO A 22 -21.27 -2.12 9.47
CA PRO A 22 -21.80 -3.28 10.20
C PRO A 22 -22.21 -2.92 11.63
N ASP A 23 -23.32 -3.49 12.10
CA ASP A 23 -23.93 -3.10 13.37
C ASP A 23 -23.00 -3.22 14.58
N LEU A 24 -22.24 -4.32 14.66
CA LEU A 24 -21.29 -4.56 15.75
C LEU A 24 -20.17 -3.50 15.80
N ILE A 25 -19.70 -3.06 14.63
CA ILE A 25 -18.72 -1.96 14.54
C ILE A 25 -19.38 -0.65 14.99
N ALA A 26 -20.60 -0.40 14.54
CA ALA A 26 -21.32 0.81 14.89
C ALA A 26 -21.58 0.91 16.40
N GLN A 27 -22.02 -0.18 17.02
CA GLN A 27 -22.21 -0.30 18.46
C GLN A 27 -20.90 -0.08 19.23
N PHE A 28 -19.83 -0.77 18.84
CA PHE A 28 -18.52 -0.68 19.51
C PHE A 28 -17.97 0.74 19.51
N VAL A 29 -17.95 1.40 18.34
CA VAL A 29 -17.41 2.74 18.20
C VAL A 29 -18.26 3.77 18.95
N ALA A 30 -19.60 3.66 18.87
CA ALA A 30 -20.52 4.54 19.59
C ALA A 30 -20.38 4.39 21.12
N GLY A 31 -20.31 3.16 21.61
CA GLY A 31 -20.12 2.87 23.03
C GLY A 31 -18.80 3.46 23.56
N TRP A 32 -17.70 3.24 22.83
CA TRP A 32 -16.38 3.72 23.23
C TRP A 32 -16.30 5.25 23.31
N VAL A 33 -16.90 5.99 22.37
CA VAL A 33 -16.93 7.47 22.45
C VAL A 33 -17.92 7.97 23.50
N GLY A 34 -19.02 7.24 23.72
CA GLY A 34 -20.05 7.59 24.69
C GLY A 34 -19.57 7.57 26.15
N GLU A 35 -18.49 6.85 26.45
CA GLU A 35 -17.81 6.89 27.76
C GLU A 35 -17.20 8.26 28.09
N ALA A 36 -16.94 9.11 27.08
CA ALA A 36 -16.37 10.44 27.31
C ALA A 36 -17.40 11.47 27.79
N GLY A 37 -18.69 11.25 27.51
CA GLY A 37 -19.76 12.15 27.92
C GLY A 37 -21.01 12.05 27.05
N ALA A 38 -21.99 12.89 27.37
CA ALA A 38 -23.33 12.81 26.81
C ALA A 38 -23.48 13.53 25.47
N LYS A 39 -22.63 14.51 25.14
CA LYS A 39 -22.77 15.29 23.91
C LYS A 39 -21.93 14.72 22.79
N VAL A 40 -22.57 14.09 21.81
CA VAL A 40 -21.89 13.28 20.77
C VAL A 40 -22.29 13.68 19.35
N LEU A 41 -21.33 13.61 18.42
CA LEU A 41 -21.47 14.03 17.02
C LEU A 41 -21.18 12.89 16.04
N GLU A 42 -21.96 12.81 14.97
CA GLU A 42 -21.65 12.04 13.76
C GLU A 42 -21.60 12.93 12.50
N PRO A 43 -20.41 13.31 12.00
CA PRO A 43 -20.23 14.26 10.88
C PRO A 43 -20.79 13.88 9.51
N ALA A 44 -20.98 12.60 9.22
CA ALA A 44 -21.42 12.08 7.92
C ALA A 44 -22.25 10.82 8.17
N CYS A 45 -23.47 11.01 8.71
CA CYS A 45 -24.17 9.94 9.40
C CYS A 45 -24.85 8.91 8.49
N GLY A 46 -24.96 9.17 7.18
CA GLY A 46 -25.62 8.26 6.26
C GLY A 46 -27.05 7.95 6.72
N ASP A 47 -27.39 6.65 6.76
CA ASP A 47 -28.68 6.17 7.27
C ASP A 47 -28.79 6.16 8.81
N GLY A 48 -27.73 6.57 9.51
CA GLY A 48 -27.67 6.67 10.97
C GLY A 48 -27.32 5.35 11.68
N ALA A 49 -26.61 4.44 11.01
CA ALA A 49 -26.17 3.16 11.60
C ALA A 49 -25.36 3.33 12.91
N ILE A 50 -24.50 4.35 13.00
CA ILE A 50 -23.77 4.69 14.24
C ILE A 50 -24.62 5.61 15.12
N LEU A 51 -25.31 6.59 14.52
CA LEU A 51 -26.15 7.57 15.21
C LEU A 51 -27.17 6.94 16.15
N ARG A 52 -27.79 5.82 15.76
CA ARG A 52 -28.75 5.10 16.62
C ARG A 52 -28.14 4.60 17.92
N TRP A 53 -26.86 4.22 17.90
CA TRP A 53 -26.13 3.79 19.08
C TRP A 53 -25.59 4.98 19.86
N LEU A 54 -25.23 6.08 19.18
CA LEU A 54 -24.89 7.33 19.85
C LEU A 54 -26.07 7.91 20.63
N ALA A 55 -27.28 7.84 20.08
CA ALA A 55 -28.52 8.31 20.72
C ALA A 55 -29.01 7.41 21.86
N SER A 56 -28.42 6.21 22.01
CA SER A 56 -28.72 5.33 23.12
C SER A 56 -28.30 5.94 24.47
N ASP A 57 -28.87 5.45 25.57
CA ASP A 57 -28.58 5.90 26.94
C ASP A 57 -28.90 7.39 27.24
N GLY A 58 -29.77 8.02 26.44
CA GLY A 58 -30.22 9.40 26.67
C GLY A 58 -29.18 10.48 26.37
N ARG A 59 -28.17 10.15 25.56
CA ARG A 59 -27.13 11.09 25.08
C ARG A 59 -27.71 12.14 24.12
N GLU A 60 -27.12 13.33 24.11
CA GLU A 60 -27.39 14.39 23.13
C GLU A 60 -26.61 14.07 21.84
N ALA A 61 -27.24 13.33 20.93
CA ALA A 61 -26.63 12.90 19.67
C ALA A 61 -27.05 13.81 18.50
N LEU A 62 -26.08 14.26 17.71
CA LEU A 62 -26.33 15.02 16.48
C LEU A 62 -25.62 14.36 15.29
N GLY A 63 -26.35 14.15 14.20
CA GLY A 63 -25.84 13.70 12.90
C GLY A 63 -25.88 14.82 11.87
N VAL A 64 -24.94 14.81 10.93
CA VAL A 64 -24.99 15.65 9.72
C VAL A 64 -24.91 14.74 8.49
N GLU A 65 -25.79 14.94 7.51
CA GLU A 65 -25.81 14.14 6.28
C GLU A 65 -26.12 14.99 5.06
N LEU A 66 -25.33 14.81 4.00
CA LEU A 66 -25.41 15.57 2.76
C LEU A 66 -26.55 15.08 1.86
N VAL A 67 -26.80 13.78 1.81
CA VAL A 67 -27.75 13.13 0.90
C VAL A 67 -29.14 13.11 1.53
N ASP A 68 -30.08 13.83 0.93
CA ASP A 68 -31.45 14.01 1.42
C ASP A 68 -32.15 12.70 1.82
N VAL A 69 -32.01 11.65 1.01
CA VAL A 69 -32.66 10.35 1.27
C VAL A 69 -32.07 9.66 2.49
N GLU A 70 -30.76 9.76 2.70
CA GLU A 70 -30.10 9.16 3.85
C GLU A 70 -30.35 9.97 5.12
N ALA A 71 -30.29 11.31 5.03
CA ALA A 71 -30.66 12.22 6.12
C ALA A 71 -32.10 11.99 6.59
N ALA A 72 -33.03 11.75 5.67
CA ALA A 72 -34.42 11.43 5.99
C ALA A 72 -34.55 10.11 6.78
N LYS A 73 -33.75 9.08 6.46
CA LYS A 73 -33.72 7.82 7.24
C LYS A 73 -33.14 8.06 8.63
N ALA A 74 -32.01 8.75 8.73
CA ALA A 74 -31.35 9.05 10.00
C ALA A 74 -32.25 9.88 10.92
N SER A 75 -33.06 10.79 10.37
CA SER A 75 -34.01 11.63 11.12
C SER A 75 -35.12 10.84 11.82
N LEU A 76 -35.32 9.57 11.48
CA LEU A 76 -36.29 8.68 12.15
C LEU A 76 -35.74 8.10 13.47
N ILE A 77 -34.46 8.28 13.76
CA ILE A 77 -33.81 7.77 14.97
C ILE A 77 -34.26 8.60 16.18
N LYS A 78 -34.91 7.94 17.14
CA LYS A 78 -35.36 8.59 18.36
C LYS A 78 -34.17 9.05 19.21
N GLY A 79 -34.22 10.28 19.69
CA GLY A 79 -33.18 10.86 20.55
C GLY A 79 -31.98 11.44 19.81
N ALA A 80 -31.98 11.42 18.47
CA ALA A 80 -30.97 12.07 17.65
C ALA A 80 -31.53 13.31 16.93
N GLU A 81 -30.72 14.37 16.86
CA GLU A 81 -30.93 15.49 15.94
C GLU A 81 -30.19 15.19 14.62
N VAL A 82 -30.80 15.50 13.48
CA VAL A 82 -30.15 15.37 12.16
C VAL A 82 -30.21 16.67 11.41
N VAL A 83 -29.06 17.16 10.97
CA VAL A 83 -28.91 18.31 10.10
C VAL A 83 -28.66 17.81 8.68
N GLN A 84 -29.58 18.11 7.76
CA GLN A 84 -29.36 17.86 6.33
C GLN A 84 -28.48 18.98 5.74
N GLY A 85 -27.36 18.62 5.14
CA GLY A 85 -26.45 19.57 4.48
C GLY A 85 -25.00 19.11 4.42
N ASP A 86 -24.17 19.95 3.79
CA ASP A 86 -22.72 19.74 3.75
C ASP A 86 -22.11 19.95 5.13
N PHE A 87 -21.50 18.89 5.68
CA PHE A 87 -20.83 18.94 6.98
C PHE A 87 -19.80 20.07 7.07
N PHE A 88 -18.97 20.31 6.06
CA PHE A 88 -17.94 21.35 6.14
C PHE A 88 -18.52 22.77 5.97
N ALA A 89 -19.75 22.89 5.48
CA ALA A 89 -20.48 24.16 5.49
C ALA A 89 -21.11 24.42 6.88
N TRP A 90 -21.64 23.38 7.52
CA TRP A 90 -22.20 23.45 8.87
C TRP A 90 -21.13 23.59 9.97
N PHE A 91 -19.97 22.96 9.79
CA PHE A 91 -18.88 22.89 10.75
C PHE A 91 -18.04 24.18 10.79
N THR A 92 -18.63 25.22 11.40
CA THR A 92 -17.97 26.50 11.65
C THR A 92 -17.28 26.50 13.02
N SER A 93 -16.59 27.61 13.36
CA SER A 93 -15.89 27.77 14.65
C SER A 93 -16.78 27.58 15.88
N THR A 94 -18.11 27.75 15.72
CA THR A 94 -19.06 27.51 16.81
C THR A 94 -19.23 26.03 17.13
N GLN A 95 -18.66 25.10 16.36
CA GLN A 95 -18.70 23.65 16.62
C GLN A 95 -17.39 23.11 17.19
N HIS A 96 -16.34 23.94 17.24
CA HIS A 96 -15.01 23.53 17.70
C HIS A 96 -15.00 23.31 19.21
N GLY A 97 -14.42 22.20 19.68
CA GLY A 97 -14.24 21.92 21.10
C GLY A 97 -15.55 21.79 21.90
N ARG A 98 -16.64 21.35 21.28
CA ARG A 98 -17.97 21.26 21.92
C ARG A 98 -18.43 19.85 22.25
N TRP A 99 -17.79 18.85 21.69
CA TRP A 99 -18.29 17.47 21.72
C TRP A 99 -17.46 16.62 22.69
N ASP A 100 -18.14 15.83 23.52
CA ASP A 100 -17.48 14.88 24.41
C ASP A 100 -16.99 13.67 23.60
N GLY A 101 -17.80 13.24 22.62
CA GLY A 101 -17.49 12.15 21.70
C GLY A 101 -17.78 12.51 20.23
N VAL A 102 -16.96 12.01 19.32
CA VAL A 102 -17.22 12.09 17.87
C VAL A 102 -17.04 10.70 17.27
N ALA A 103 -18.08 10.14 16.67
CA ALA A 103 -18.01 8.86 15.98
C ALA A 103 -18.47 8.95 14.52
N GLY A 104 -18.06 8.00 13.68
CA GLY A 104 -18.54 7.98 12.29
C GLY A 104 -17.75 7.06 11.36
N ASN A 105 -18.27 6.92 10.15
CA ASN A 105 -17.62 6.28 9.02
C ASN A 105 -17.53 7.29 7.87
N PRO A 106 -16.44 8.09 7.80
CA PRO A 106 -16.33 9.15 6.79
C PRO A 106 -16.38 8.62 5.35
N PRO A 107 -16.78 9.44 4.36
CA PRO A 107 -16.91 9.01 2.97
C PRO A 107 -15.55 8.75 2.29
N TYR A 108 -15.45 7.70 1.47
CA TYR A 108 -14.20 7.29 0.81
C TYR A 108 -14.11 7.78 -0.64
N ILE A 109 -14.09 9.10 -0.82
CA ILE A 109 -14.16 9.75 -2.15
C ILE A 109 -12.77 10.25 -2.58
N ARG A 110 -12.33 9.83 -3.77
CA ARG A 110 -11.07 10.31 -4.37
C ARG A 110 -11.22 11.75 -4.85
N PHE A 111 -10.12 12.52 -4.81
CA PHE A 111 -10.08 13.94 -5.18
C PHE A 111 -10.82 14.30 -6.47
N GLY A 112 -10.63 13.52 -7.55
CA GLY A 112 -11.23 13.79 -8.86
C GLY A 112 -12.73 13.55 -8.94
N SER A 113 -13.32 12.86 -7.96
CA SER A 113 -14.76 12.57 -7.87
C SER A 113 -15.43 13.35 -6.74
N TRP A 114 -14.67 14.13 -5.97
CA TRP A 114 -15.19 14.90 -4.84
C TRP A 114 -15.59 16.31 -5.30
N ALA A 115 -16.86 16.68 -5.03
CA ALA A 115 -17.43 17.98 -5.36
C ALA A 115 -16.55 19.13 -4.84
N GLU A 116 -16.24 20.08 -5.73
CA GLU A 116 -15.26 21.14 -5.47
C GLU A 116 -15.66 22.06 -4.32
N GLY A 117 -16.94 22.41 -4.20
CA GLY A 117 -17.44 23.27 -3.12
C GLY A 117 -17.12 22.71 -1.74
N SER A 118 -17.59 21.50 -1.44
CA SER A 118 -17.32 20.79 -0.17
C SER A 118 -15.83 20.56 0.07
N ARG A 119 -15.09 20.20 -1.00
CA ARG A 119 -13.65 19.93 -0.93
C ARG A 119 -12.85 21.16 -0.50
N GLU A 120 -13.17 22.34 -1.03
CA GLU A 120 -12.45 23.56 -0.66
C GLU A 120 -12.74 23.97 0.79
N LEU A 121 -13.98 23.79 1.29
CA LEU A 121 -14.30 24.01 2.71
C LEU A 121 -13.44 23.11 3.61
N ALA A 122 -13.39 21.81 3.28
CA ALA A 122 -12.59 20.83 4.00
C ALA A 122 -11.10 21.15 3.98
N PHE A 123 -10.56 21.56 2.84
CA PHE A 123 -9.15 21.92 2.70
C PHE A 123 -8.80 23.21 3.44
N ARG A 124 -9.72 24.17 3.56
CA ARG A 124 -9.53 25.35 4.42
C ARG A 124 -9.37 24.96 5.88
N LEU A 125 -10.19 24.04 6.39
CA LEU A 125 -10.04 23.51 7.75
C LEU A 125 -8.67 22.85 7.95
N MET A 126 -8.27 21.96 7.03
CA MET A 126 -6.97 21.29 7.11
C MET A 126 -5.81 22.29 7.15
N ARG A 127 -5.84 23.33 6.31
CA ARG A 127 -4.81 24.38 6.30
C ARG A 127 -4.79 25.19 7.60
N ALA A 128 -5.95 25.48 8.19
CA ALA A 128 -6.04 26.15 9.48
C ALA A 128 -5.41 25.34 10.62
N GLU A 129 -5.48 24.00 10.52
CA GLU A 129 -4.81 23.06 11.44
C GLU A 129 -3.35 22.76 11.06
N GLY A 130 -2.78 23.44 10.07
CA GLY A 130 -1.37 23.30 9.68
C GLY A 130 -1.07 22.14 8.72
N LEU A 131 -2.09 21.47 8.17
CA LEU A 131 -1.91 20.42 7.17
C LEU A 131 -1.95 21.00 5.74
N ALA A 132 -1.11 20.44 4.86
CA ALA A 132 -1.08 20.78 3.43
C ALA A 132 -1.77 19.66 2.60
N PRO A 133 -3.08 19.77 2.30
CA PRO A 133 -3.75 18.79 1.46
C PRO A 133 -3.24 18.82 0.02
N SER A 134 -3.35 17.69 -0.68
CA SER A 134 -2.91 17.54 -2.07
C SER A 134 -4.02 16.95 -2.95
N ARG A 135 -3.79 16.86 -4.26
CA ARG A 135 -4.71 16.16 -5.18
C ARG A 135 -4.82 14.65 -4.94
N LEU A 136 -4.03 14.10 -4.02
CA LEU A 136 -4.12 12.70 -3.58
C LEU A 136 -4.96 12.53 -2.32
N THR A 137 -5.35 13.62 -1.65
CA THR A 137 -6.12 13.57 -0.41
C THR A 137 -7.53 13.06 -0.68
N ASN A 138 -7.90 11.99 0.03
CA ASN A 138 -9.25 11.42 0.03
C ASN A 138 -10.14 12.15 1.04
N ALA A 139 -11.46 12.19 0.81
CA ALA A 139 -12.43 12.89 1.64
C ALA A 139 -12.42 12.46 3.11
N TRP A 140 -12.12 11.20 3.45
CA TRP A 140 -12.07 10.77 4.85
C TRP A 140 -11.03 11.51 5.71
N VAL A 141 -9.94 12.00 5.11
CA VAL A 141 -8.84 12.68 5.82
C VAL A 141 -9.30 13.95 6.55
N PRO A 142 -9.92 14.94 5.88
CA PRO A 142 -10.42 16.14 6.56
C PRO A 142 -11.56 15.86 7.55
N PHE A 143 -12.34 14.79 7.38
CA PHE A 143 -13.32 14.39 8.39
C PHE A 143 -12.65 13.93 9.69
N VAL A 144 -11.52 13.23 9.61
CA VAL A 144 -10.71 12.89 10.80
C VAL A 144 -10.20 14.15 11.49
N VAL A 145 -9.69 15.12 10.72
CA VAL A 145 -9.25 16.43 11.26
C VAL A 145 -10.41 17.14 11.95
N ALA A 146 -11.57 17.20 11.29
CA ALA A 146 -12.76 17.84 11.85
C ALA A 146 -13.24 17.17 13.14
N ALA A 147 -13.19 15.83 13.23
CA ALA A 147 -13.55 15.11 14.45
C ALA A 147 -12.64 15.50 15.64
N VAL A 148 -11.33 15.63 15.40
CA VAL A 148 -10.38 16.10 16.42
C VAL A 148 -10.64 17.56 16.79
N VAL A 149 -10.95 18.43 15.83
CA VAL A 149 -11.28 19.84 16.09
C VAL A 149 -12.59 19.97 16.89
N ALA A 150 -13.59 19.15 16.56
CA ALA A 150 -14.91 19.13 17.21
C ALA A 150 -14.84 18.69 18.68
N ALA A 151 -14.01 17.69 19.00
CA ALA A 151 -13.91 17.14 20.35
C ALA A 151 -13.31 18.15 21.36
N LYS A 152 -13.79 18.12 22.61
CA LYS A 152 -13.20 18.81 23.76
C LYS A 152 -11.86 18.16 24.16
N GLN A 153 -11.05 18.86 24.96
CA GLN A 153 -9.89 18.21 25.61
C GLN A 153 -10.37 17.05 26.49
N GLY A 154 -9.73 15.88 26.35
CA GLY A 154 -10.16 14.63 26.98
C GLY A 154 -11.31 13.92 26.24
N GLY A 155 -11.90 14.53 25.22
CA GLY A 155 -12.95 13.93 24.41
C GLY A 155 -12.43 12.78 23.53
N ARG A 156 -13.33 11.88 23.15
CA ARG A 156 -13.00 10.65 22.42
C ARG A 156 -13.46 10.72 20.96
N ILE A 157 -12.60 10.28 20.05
CA ILE A 157 -12.85 10.20 18.60
C ILE A 157 -12.79 8.75 18.16
N GLY A 158 -13.88 8.20 17.65
CA GLY A 158 -13.98 6.83 17.18
C GLY A 158 -14.41 6.77 15.71
N LEU A 159 -13.50 6.46 14.79
CA LEU A 159 -13.80 6.53 13.36
C LEU A 159 -13.48 5.21 12.66
N VAL A 160 -14.37 4.79 11.76
CA VAL A 160 -14.08 3.74 10.78
C VAL A 160 -13.36 4.40 9.61
N VAL A 161 -12.10 4.04 9.36
CA VAL A 161 -11.28 4.68 8.31
C VAL A 161 -10.53 3.62 7.49
N PRO A 162 -10.13 3.93 6.25
CA PRO A 162 -9.34 3.00 5.45
C PRO A 162 -8.01 2.68 6.15
N ALA A 163 -7.56 1.42 6.06
CA ALA A 163 -6.24 1.01 6.53
C ALA A 163 -5.09 1.77 5.84
N GLU A 164 -5.39 2.47 4.75
CA GLU A 164 -4.51 3.46 4.12
C GLU A 164 -3.90 4.45 5.12
N LEU A 165 -4.64 4.85 6.18
CA LEU A 165 -4.14 5.70 7.26
C LEU A 165 -2.75 5.26 7.74
N LEU A 166 -2.54 3.95 7.86
CA LEU A 166 -1.33 3.38 8.44
C LEU A 166 -0.10 3.55 7.56
N GLN A 167 -0.26 3.68 6.24
CA GLN A 167 0.85 3.39 5.31
C GLN A 167 0.95 4.29 4.09
N VAL A 168 -0.11 4.98 3.67
CA VAL A 168 -0.04 5.81 2.46
C VAL A 168 0.67 7.13 2.74
N GLY A 169 1.37 7.64 1.72
CA GLY A 169 2.15 8.87 1.82
C GLY A 169 1.28 10.11 2.05
N TYR A 170 0.13 10.22 1.40
CA TYR A 170 -0.75 11.39 1.55
C TYR A 170 -1.33 11.54 2.96
N ALA A 171 -1.37 10.46 3.76
CA ALA A 171 -1.83 10.46 5.14
C ALA A 171 -0.71 10.75 6.15
N ALA A 172 0.54 10.99 5.71
CA ALA A 172 1.66 11.25 6.61
C ALA A 172 1.44 12.47 7.51
N LEU A 173 0.96 13.58 6.94
CA LEU A 173 0.65 14.79 7.71
C LEU A 173 -0.50 14.56 8.70
N LEU A 174 -1.49 13.73 8.34
CA LEU A 174 -2.58 13.37 9.24
C LEU A 174 -2.06 12.55 10.43
N ARG A 175 -1.15 11.60 10.19
CA ARG A 175 -0.54 10.80 11.28
C ARG A 175 0.23 11.69 12.26
N SER A 176 1.03 12.64 11.75
CA SER A 176 1.72 13.62 12.61
C SER A 176 0.73 14.47 13.40
N TYR A 177 -0.31 15.00 12.73
CA TYR A 177 -1.37 15.77 13.38
C TYR A 177 -2.04 15.00 14.53
N LEU A 178 -2.39 13.73 14.31
CA LEU A 178 -2.99 12.89 15.35
C LEU A 178 -2.04 12.66 16.53
N VAL A 179 -0.75 12.41 16.27
CA VAL A 179 0.25 12.26 17.34
C VAL A 179 0.38 13.55 18.16
N ASP A 180 0.29 14.70 17.52
CA ASP A 180 0.46 16.01 18.17
C ASP A 180 -0.78 16.45 18.97
N ARG A 181 -1.98 16.02 18.55
CA ARG A 181 -3.29 16.47 19.06
C ARG A 181 -4.05 15.46 19.91
N CYS A 182 -3.50 14.27 20.08
CA CYS A 182 -4.08 13.22 20.90
C CYS A 182 -3.09 12.72 21.95
N SER A 183 -3.60 12.33 23.11
CA SER A 183 -2.80 11.72 24.18
C SER A 183 -2.74 10.20 24.08
N GLU A 184 -3.83 9.58 23.59
CA GLU A 184 -3.94 8.14 23.30
C GLU A 184 -4.45 7.94 21.87
N ILE A 185 -3.91 6.93 21.19
CA ILE A 185 -4.42 6.41 19.93
C ILE A 185 -4.40 4.88 20.00
N THR A 186 -5.56 4.26 19.82
CA THR A 186 -5.70 2.82 19.63
C THR A 186 -6.19 2.56 18.21
N ILE A 187 -5.40 1.78 17.47
CA ILE A 187 -5.80 1.25 16.17
C ILE A 187 -6.38 -0.14 16.38
N VAL A 188 -7.66 -0.32 16.10
CA VAL A 188 -8.26 -1.66 16.02
C VAL A 188 -8.22 -2.10 14.56
N SER A 189 -7.56 -3.23 14.30
CA SER A 189 -7.51 -3.83 12.98
C SER A 189 -8.16 -5.21 12.97
N PHE A 190 -8.51 -5.68 11.79
CA PHE A 190 -9.20 -6.94 11.58
C PHE A 190 -8.37 -7.90 10.74
N ARG A 191 -8.42 -9.20 11.05
CA ARG A 191 -7.76 -10.24 10.23
C ARG A 191 -8.50 -10.51 8.93
N GLY A 192 -9.81 -10.28 8.90
CA GLY A 192 -10.66 -10.40 7.73
C GLY A 192 -11.20 -9.06 7.20
N LEU A 193 -11.84 -9.10 6.04
CA LEU A 193 -12.68 -8.00 5.56
C LEU A 193 -13.98 -7.99 6.37
N VAL A 194 -14.30 -6.87 7.00
CA VAL A 194 -15.49 -6.73 7.86
C VAL A 194 -16.70 -6.12 7.15
N PHE A 195 -16.51 -5.59 5.94
CA PHE A 195 -17.57 -5.00 5.12
C PHE A 195 -17.99 -5.97 4.00
N PRO A 196 -19.26 -6.44 4.00
CA PRO A 196 -19.75 -7.36 2.97
C PRO A 196 -19.61 -6.79 1.55
N GLY A 197 -19.05 -7.57 0.63
CA GLY A 197 -18.94 -7.20 -0.79
C GLY A 197 -17.89 -6.12 -1.11
N ILE A 198 -17.09 -5.69 -0.13
CA ILE A 198 -16.14 -4.59 -0.26
C ILE A 198 -14.72 -5.08 0.03
N LEU A 199 -13.81 -4.89 -0.93
CA LEU A 199 -12.40 -5.27 -0.81
C LEU A 199 -11.53 -4.25 -0.06
N GLN A 200 -12.14 -3.15 0.42
CA GLN A 200 -11.43 -2.10 1.15
C GLN A 200 -11.15 -2.57 2.58
N GLU A 201 -9.88 -2.63 2.95
CA GLU A 201 -9.49 -2.83 4.35
C GLU A 201 -9.72 -1.54 5.15
N VAL A 202 -10.26 -1.70 6.35
CA VAL A 202 -10.53 -0.62 7.29
C VAL A 202 -9.87 -0.89 8.64
N VAL A 203 -9.71 0.15 9.43
CA VAL A 203 -9.34 0.10 10.84
C VAL A 203 -10.29 0.99 11.63
N LEU A 204 -10.46 0.71 12.92
CA LEU A 204 -11.08 1.65 13.84
C LEU A 204 -9.98 2.52 14.44
N LEU A 205 -10.07 3.83 14.20
CA LEU A 205 -9.25 4.84 14.84
C LEU A 205 -9.97 5.28 16.11
N LEU A 206 -9.45 4.90 17.27
CA LEU A 206 -9.92 5.36 18.57
C LEU A 206 -8.87 6.31 19.15
N ALA A 207 -9.21 7.57 19.37
CA ALA A 207 -8.26 8.57 19.85
C ALA A 207 -8.85 9.44 20.95
N THR A 208 -8.04 9.76 21.96
CA THR A 208 -8.42 10.71 23.01
C THR A 208 -7.71 12.03 22.75
N LYS A 209 -8.48 13.11 22.56
CA LYS A 209 -7.92 14.44 22.34
C LYS A 209 -7.15 14.91 23.57
N GLY A 210 -5.94 15.42 23.35
CA GLY A 210 -5.08 15.91 24.42
C GLY A 210 -3.71 16.29 23.87
N ASP A 211 -2.82 16.76 24.75
CA ASP A 211 -1.49 17.16 24.31
C ASP A 211 -0.63 15.94 23.98
N GLY A 212 0.00 15.96 22.80
CA GLY A 212 0.91 14.93 22.34
C GLY A 212 2.29 14.93 23.02
N PRO A 213 3.17 13.98 22.65
CA PRO A 213 2.94 12.92 21.69
C PRO A 213 2.05 11.80 22.22
N ALA A 214 1.12 11.36 21.38
CA ALA A 214 0.25 10.23 21.66
C ALA A 214 1.01 8.95 22.05
N ARG A 215 0.45 8.18 22.98
CA ARG A 215 0.74 6.75 23.10
C ARG A 215 -0.09 5.99 22.07
N VAL A 216 0.58 5.25 21.20
CA VAL A 216 -0.06 4.50 20.11
C VAL A 216 0.00 3.02 20.43
N ARG A 217 -1.14 2.35 20.35
CA ARG A 217 -1.23 0.90 20.43
C ARG A 217 -2.05 0.35 19.27
N THR A 218 -1.79 -0.90 18.95
CA THR A 218 -2.58 -1.62 17.95
C THR A 218 -3.12 -2.89 18.57
N VAL A 219 -4.40 -3.14 18.35
CA VAL A 219 -5.09 -4.36 18.74
C VAL A 219 -5.67 -5.00 17.48
N GLU A 220 -5.72 -6.32 17.46
CA GLU A 220 -6.19 -7.08 16.31
C GLU A 220 -7.35 -7.97 16.74
N ALA A 221 -8.51 -7.75 16.14
CA ALA A 221 -9.67 -8.62 16.24
C ALA A 221 -9.69 -9.59 15.05
N ASP A 222 -10.30 -10.76 15.22
CA ASP A 222 -10.49 -11.70 14.10
C ASP A 222 -11.48 -11.10 13.08
N ASP A 223 -12.62 -10.62 13.56
CA ASP A 223 -13.73 -10.04 12.81
C ASP A 223 -14.52 -9.03 13.66
N ALA A 224 -15.73 -8.67 13.22
CA ALA A 224 -16.62 -7.77 13.96
C ALA A 224 -17.19 -8.39 15.24
N ASP A 225 -17.37 -9.71 15.30
CA ASP A 225 -17.87 -10.43 16.50
C ASP A 225 -16.82 -10.41 17.62
N GLY A 226 -15.54 -10.48 17.26
CA GLY A 226 -14.42 -10.38 18.19
C GLY A 226 -14.30 -9.04 18.94
N LEU A 227 -15.01 -7.98 18.51
CA LEU A 227 -14.91 -6.65 19.14
C LEU A 227 -15.41 -6.63 20.59
N ALA A 228 -16.42 -7.44 20.92
CA ALA A 228 -17.02 -7.44 22.27
C ALA A 228 -16.07 -8.00 23.34
N ALA A 229 -15.16 -8.90 22.96
CA ALA A 229 -14.19 -9.54 23.85
C ALA A 229 -12.78 -8.96 23.68
N LEU A 230 -12.64 -7.85 22.94
CA LEU A 230 -11.34 -7.30 22.60
C LEU A 230 -10.64 -6.71 23.82
N ASP A 231 -9.47 -7.24 24.14
CA ASP A 231 -8.61 -6.67 25.17
C ASP A 231 -7.95 -5.37 24.67
N MET A 232 -8.41 -4.24 25.22
CA MET A 232 -7.91 -2.91 24.90
C MET A 232 -6.64 -2.53 25.69
N THR A 233 -6.13 -3.39 26.57
CA THR A 233 -5.02 -3.11 27.49
C THR A 233 -3.62 -3.39 26.93
N GLY A 234 -3.53 -3.82 25.67
CA GLY A 234 -2.26 -4.18 25.01
C GLY A 234 -1.16 -3.10 25.06
N THR A 235 0.09 -3.53 24.87
CA THR A 235 1.29 -2.69 24.99
C THR A 235 1.25 -1.49 24.05
N ALA A 236 1.39 -0.29 24.61
CA ALA A 236 1.48 0.95 23.85
C ALA A 236 2.93 1.38 23.66
N ALA A 237 3.25 1.86 22.46
CA ALA A 237 4.51 2.54 22.18
C ALA A 237 4.27 4.05 22.15
N ARG A 238 5.13 4.82 22.83
CA ARG A 238 5.06 6.28 22.72
C ARG A 238 5.49 6.70 21.32
N ALA A 239 4.64 7.44 20.61
CA ALA A 239 5.04 8.00 19.33
C ALA A 239 6.12 9.08 19.57
N ARG A 240 7.09 9.18 18.66
CA ARG A 240 8.00 10.31 18.64
C ARG A 240 7.37 11.40 17.76
N LEU A 241 7.39 12.65 18.25
CA LEU A 241 6.89 13.80 17.51
C LEU A 241 7.65 13.92 16.18
N HIS A 242 6.93 14.26 15.11
CA HIS A 242 7.50 14.53 13.77
C HIS A 242 8.14 13.35 13.02
N GLU A 243 7.90 12.09 13.41
CA GLU A 243 8.28 10.94 12.59
C GLU A 243 7.33 10.74 11.40
N SER A 244 7.87 10.69 10.18
CA SER A 244 7.11 10.43 8.94
C SER A 244 6.87 8.93 8.65
N GLU A 245 7.24 8.06 9.59
CA GLU A 245 7.17 6.61 9.40
C GLU A 245 5.72 6.10 9.33
N LYS A 246 5.54 4.95 8.68
CA LYS A 246 4.25 4.28 8.58
C LYS A 246 3.89 3.66 9.93
N TRP A 247 2.62 3.72 10.31
CA TRP A 247 2.10 3.16 11.56
C TRP A 247 1.99 1.63 11.55
N THR A 248 2.26 0.97 10.42
CA THR A 248 2.39 -0.49 10.36
C THR A 248 3.44 -1.03 11.35
N LYS A 249 4.40 -0.23 11.77
CA LYS A 249 5.35 -0.60 12.84
C LYS A 249 4.68 -0.86 14.20
N TYR A 250 3.52 -0.26 14.48
CA TYR A 250 2.82 -0.41 15.76
C TYR A 250 2.12 -1.77 15.94
N TYR A 251 2.27 -2.68 14.97
CA TYR A 251 1.98 -4.11 15.15
C TYR A 251 3.11 -4.85 15.90
N LEU A 252 4.27 -4.22 16.05
CA LEU A 252 5.41 -4.73 16.80
C LEU A 252 5.39 -4.17 18.23
N GLY A 253 6.10 -4.85 19.15
CA GLY A 253 6.36 -4.34 20.49
C GLY A 253 7.35 -3.15 20.50
N PRO A 254 7.39 -2.34 21.58
CA PRO A 254 8.26 -1.17 21.69
C PRO A 254 9.73 -1.47 21.39
N ASP A 255 10.29 -2.56 21.93
CA ASP A 255 11.70 -2.91 21.78
C ASP A 255 12.06 -3.19 20.31
N ALA A 256 11.21 -3.93 19.59
CA ALA A 256 11.39 -4.20 18.17
C ALA A 256 11.28 -2.90 17.33
N ILE A 257 10.37 -1.99 17.69
CA ILE A 257 10.24 -0.68 17.02
C ILE A 257 11.53 0.15 17.21
N GLU A 258 12.07 0.21 18.43
CA GLU A 258 13.31 0.95 18.69
C GLU A 258 14.50 0.32 17.97
N LEU A 259 14.64 -1.01 17.98
CA LEU A 259 15.69 -1.73 17.24
C LEU A 259 15.64 -1.43 15.74
N MET A 260 14.45 -1.48 15.13
CA MET A 260 14.27 -1.14 13.72
C MET A 260 14.65 0.32 13.42
N ARG A 261 14.32 1.25 14.32
CA ARG A 261 14.74 2.65 14.17
C ARG A 261 16.26 2.76 14.24
N GLU A 262 16.89 2.18 15.25
CA GLU A 262 18.35 2.20 15.42
C GLU A 262 19.07 1.63 14.20
N ALA A 263 18.58 0.50 13.65
CA ALA A 263 19.10 -0.06 12.42
C ALA A 263 18.97 0.92 11.23
N ARG A 264 17.87 1.67 11.15
CA ARG A 264 17.60 2.62 10.06
C ARG A 264 18.42 3.91 10.15
N VAL A 265 18.62 4.50 11.33
CA VAL A 265 19.42 5.72 11.52
C VAL A 265 20.91 5.47 11.76
N GLY A 266 21.29 4.23 12.08
CA GLY A 266 22.68 3.83 12.23
C GLY A 266 23.47 3.94 10.93
N LYS A 267 24.80 3.88 11.03
CA LYS A 267 25.73 3.90 9.87
C LYS A 267 25.96 2.53 9.23
N ARG A 268 25.36 1.48 9.79
CA ARG A 268 25.52 0.07 9.34
C ARG A 268 24.78 -0.21 8.03
N LEU A 269 23.71 0.56 7.74
CA LEU A 269 22.90 0.43 6.54
C LEU A 269 22.86 1.76 5.79
N ALA A 270 22.75 1.70 4.47
CA ALA A 270 22.54 2.86 3.61
C ALA A 270 21.33 2.65 2.69
N PRO A 271 20.63 3.71 2.25
CA PRO A 271 19.55 3.56 1.28
C PRO A 271 20.04 2.89 0.00
N LEU A 272 19.27 1.96 -0.58
CA LEU A 272 19.56 1.32 -1.87
C LEU A 272 19.86 2.36 -2.97
N GLY A 273 19.24 3.54 -2.90
CA GLY A 273 19.49 4.70 -3.76
C GLY A 273 20.96 5.13 -3.86
N THR A 274 21.78 4.78 -2.87
CA THR A 274 23.24 5.00 -2.82
C THR A 274 23.99 4.14 -3.83
N TYR A 275 23.46 2.95 -4.14
CA TYR A 275 24.10 1.93 -4.98
C TYR A 275 23.38 1.74 -6.32
N ALA A 276 22.07 2.01 -6.36
CA ALA A 276 21.27 1.83 -7.56
C ALA A 276 20.11 2.82 -7.65
N ASP A 277 19.71 3.18 -8.87
CA ASP A 277 18.40 3.78 -9.14
C ASP A 277 17.38 2.68 -9.46
N VAL A 278 16.12 2.93 -9.13
CA VAL A 278 15.00 2.00 -9.35
C VAL A 278 13.93 2.70 -10.14
N ASN A 279 13.55 2.13 -11.28
CA ASN A 279 12.56 2.68 -12.18
C ASN A 279 11.43 1.69 -12.42
N VAL A 280 10.25 2.21 -12.74
CA VAL A 280 9.12 1.36 -13.13
C VAL A 280 9.49 0.57 -14.39
N GLY A 281 9.01 -0.67 -14.47
CA GLY A 281 9.06 -1.45 -15.70
C GLY A 281 8.29 -0.80 -16.85
N VAL A 282 8.42 -1.39 -18.04
CA VAL A 282 7.83 -0.85 -19.26
C VAL A 282 6.30 -0.88 -19.18
N VAL A 283 5.69 0.30 -19.29
CA VAL A 283 4.23 0.45 -19.35
C VAL A 283 3.78 0.41 -20.81
N THR A 284 3.37 -0.77 -21.27
CA THR A 284 3.00 -0.95 -22.69
C THR A 284 1.62 -0.38 -23.02
N GLY A 285 0.69 -0.34 -22.07
CA GLY A 285 -0.71 0.03 -22.29
C GLY A 285 -1.60 -1.12 -22.77
N ARG A 286 -1.01 -2.16 -23.36
CA ARG A 286 -1.71 -3.37 -23.82
C ARG A 286 -0.74 -4.56 -23.83
N ASN A 287 -0.45 -5.13 -22.65
CA ASN A 287 0.53 -6.22 -22.53
C ASN A 287 0.20 -7.40 -23.45
N SER A 288 -1.07 -7.72 -23.64
CA SER A 288 -1.52 -8.80 -24.55
C SER A 288 -1.06 -8.63 -26.01
N PHE A 289 -0.81 -7.39 -26.46
CA PHE A 289 -0.28 -7.07 -27.79
C PHE A 289 1.25 -6.95 -27.78
N PHE A 290 1.81 -6.21 -26.82
CA PHE A 290 3.24 -5.89 -26.83
C PHE A 290 4.14 -7.00 -26.27
N THR A 291 3.61 -7.91 -25.46
CA THR A 291 4.38 -9.04 -24.91
C THR A 291 4.02 -10.32 -25.65
N LEU A 292 5.03 -11.06 -26.09
CA LEU A 292 4.89 -12.28 -26.88
C LEU A 292 5.71 -13.41 -26.26
N SER A 293 5.29 -14.64 -26.49
CA SER A 293 6.19 -15.78 -26.42
C SER A 293 7.11 -15.77 -27.63
N GLU A 294 8.27 -16.40 -27.49
CA GLU A 294 9.21 -16.56 -28.60
C GLU A 294 8.58 -17.27 -29.80
N LYS A 295 7.75 -18.30 -29.52
CA LYS A 295 6.99 -19.01 -30.55
C LYS A 295 6.03 -18.09 -31.30
N GLU A 296 5.21 -17.31 -30.60
CA GLU A 296 4.27 -16.37 -31.26
C GLU A 296 5.01 -15.33 -32.11
N ALA A 297 6.14 -14.79 -31.62
CA ALA A 297 6.94 -13.82 -32.35
C ALA A 297 7.61 -14.44 -33.60
N SER A 298 7.99 -15.73 -33.52
CA SER A 298 8.60 -16.49 -34.62
C SER A 298 7.58 -16.89 -35.67
N ASP A 299 6.42 -17.42 -35.26
CA ASP A 299 5.30 -17.78 -36.15
C ASP A 299 4.81 -16.56 -36.94
N ARG A 300 4.89 -15.37 -36.33
CA ARG A 300 4.57 -14.08 -36.97
C ARG A 300 5.73 -13.44 -37.71
N ARG A 301 6.94 -14.05 -37.71
CA ARG A 301 8.15 -13.54 -38.36
C ARG A 301 8.60 -12.15 -37.90
N ILE A 302 8.25 -11.78 -36.67
CA ILE A 302 8.57 -10.49 -36.03
C ILE A 302 9.59 -10.58 -34.89
N LEU A 303 10.14 -11.77 -34.62
CA LEU A 303 11.08 -12.00 -33.50
C LEU A 303 12.25 -10.98 -33.47
N ARG A 304 12.78 -10.60 -34.64
CA ARG A 304 13.86 -9.61 -34.77
C ARG A 304 13.49 -8.19 -34.29
N TYR A 305 12.21 -7.87 -34.16
CA TYR A 305 11.70 -6.59 -33.64
C TYR A 305 11.36 -6.67 -32.14
N THR A 306 11.82 -7.72 -31.47
CA THR A 306 11.59 -7.93 -30.05
C THR A 306 12.89 -7.93 -29.26
N VAL A 307 12.78 -7.53 -27.99
CA VAL A 307 13.87 -7.67 -27.01
C VAL A 307 13.48 -8.71 -25.95
N PRO A 308 14.45 -9.34 -25.26
CA PRO A 308 14.14 -10.24 -24.16
C PRO A 308 13.35 -9.54 -23.05
N LEU A 309 12.44 -10.27 -22.41
CA LEU A 309 11.47 -9.72 -21.46
C LEU A 309 11.29 -10.65 -20.25
N LEU A 310 11.42 -10.06 -19.06
CA LEU A 310 10.89 -10.58 -17.81
C LEU A 310 9.47 -10.03 -17.61
N SER A 311 8.46 -10.83 -17.95
CA SER A 311 7.08 -10.33 -18.00
C SER A 311 6.36 -10.37 -16.67
N ARG A 312 6.72 -11.29 -15.77
CA ARG A 312 6.05 -11.54 -14.50
C ARG A 312 7.04 -12.00 -13.43
N SER A 313 6.70 -11.76 -12.16
CA SER A 313 7.50 -12.16 -11.00
C SER A 313 7.78 -13.66 -10.91
N ALA A 314 6.83 -14.51 -11.32
CA ALA A 314 6.97 -15.98 -11.27
C ALA A 314 8.10 -16.56 -12.16
N GLN A 315 8.68 -15.73 -13.02
CA GLN A 315 9.83 -16.10 -13.86
C GLN A 315 11.16 -15.93 -13.11
N ILE A 316 11.19 -15.19 -11.99
CA ILE A 316 12.36 -15.05 -11.13
C ILE A 316 12.47 -16.27 -10.22
N ARG A 317 13.66 -16.90 -10.19
CA ARG A 317 13.93 -18.13 -9.41
C ARG A 317 15.08 -18.00 -8.41
N GLY A 318 15.86 -16.92 -8.51
CA GLY A 318 17.05 -16.70 -7.70
C GLY A 318 17.46 -15.23 -7.71
N ILE A 319 18.71 -14.99 -7.34
CA ILE A 319 19.33 -13.66 -7.41
C ILE A 319 19.96 -13.39 -8.77
N THR A 320 19.99 -14.36 -9.69
CA THR A 320 20.36 -14.18 -11.10
C THR A 320 19.20 -14.55 -12.04
N PHE A 321 19.12 -13.89 -13.20
CA PHE A 321 18.22 -14.23 -14.30
C PHE A 321 19.06 -14.37 -15.57
N GLY A 322 19.36 -15.63 -15.91
CA GLY A 322 20.31 -16.00 -16.95
C GLY A 322 19.68 -16.56 -18.24
N ALA A 323 20.54 -16.94 -19.18
CA ALA A 323 20.13 -17.47 -20.48
C ALA A 323 19.29 -18.75 -20.34
N ASP A 324 19.66 -19.63 -19.39
CA ASP A 324 18.93 -20.87 -19.11
C ASP A 324 17.52 -20.59 -18.57
N ASP A 325 17.35 -19.55 -17.74
CA ASP A 325 16.04 -19.13 -17.24
C ASP A 325 15.13 -18.67 -18.37
N LEU A 326 15.67 -17.82 -19.26
CA LEU A 326 14.94 -17.28 -20.40
C LEU A 326 14.57 -18.40 -21.39
N ALA A 327 15.49 -19.33 -21.66
CA ALA A 327 15.27 -20.48 -22.53
C ALA A 327 14.20 -21.42 -21.96
N ALA A 328 14.26 -21.74 -20.66
CA ALA A 328 13.26 -22.57 -19.99
C ALA A 328 11.87 -21.93 -20.02
N ASP A 329 11.79 -20.60 -19.86
CA ASP A 329 10.53 -19.85 -19.99
C ASP A 329 9.99 -19.85 -21.42
N ALA A 330 10.86 -19.70 -22.41
CA ALA A 330 10.50 -19.74 -23.82
C ALA A 330 9.95 -21.13 -24.21
N GLN A 331 10.57 -22.21 -23.74
CA GLN A 331 10.09 -23.59 -23.94
C GLN A 331 8.67 -23.80 -23.38
N LYS A 332 8.36 -23.16 -22.25
CA LYS A 332 7.02 -23.17 -21.64
C LYS A 332 6.03 -22.20 -22.31
N SER A 333 6.41 -21.59 -23.44
CA SER A 333 5.62 -20.59 -24.17
C SER A 333 5.19 -19.40 -23.30
N LEU A 334 5.99 -19.05 -22.29
CA LEU A 334 5.76 -17.85 -21.50
C LEU A 334 6.09 -16.59 -22.32
N ARG A 335 5.59 -15.44 -21.88
CA ARG A 335 5.86 -14.15 -22.53
C ARG A 335 7.29 -13.71 -22.22
N THR A 336 8.23 -14.05 -23.10
CA THR A 336 9.67 -13.77 -22.97
C THR A 336 10.18 -12.71 -23.93
N ARG A 337 9.31 -12.15 -24.77
CA ARG A 337 9.65 -11.16 -25.80
C ARG A 337 8.79 -9.91 -25.66
N LEU A 338 9.38 -8.73 -25.74
CA LEU A 338 8.69 -7.44 -25.83
C LEU A 338 8.87 -6.88 -27.24
N LEU A 339 7.77 -6.53 -27.92
CA LEU A 339 7.83 -5.77 -29.17
C LEU A 339 8.43 -4.38 -28.91
N ALA A 340 9.58 -4.12 -29.52
CA ALA A 340 10.38 -2.92 -29.32
C ALA A 340 10.75 -2.32 -30.68
N VAL A 341 9.84 -1.50 -31.23
CA VAL A 341 9.96 -0.92 -32.56
C VAL A 341 10.34 0.56 -32.43
N PRO A 342 11.46 1.00 -33.03
CA PRO A 342 11.83 2.41 -33.10
C PRO A 342 10.74 3.25 -33.79
N ALA A 343 10.53 4.48 -33.32
CA ALA A 343 9.50 5.37 -33.86
C ALA A 343 9.76 5.79 -35.31
N ASP A 344 11.03 5.83 -35.72
CA ASP A 344 11.53 6.23 -37.03
C ASP A 344 11.68 5.06 -38.01
N LEU A 345 11.29 3.84 -37.61
CA LEU A 345 11.34 2.66 -38.48
C LEU A 345 10.35 2.81 -39.64
N ASP A 346 10.84 2.69 -40.87
CA ASP A 346 10.01 2.62 -42.07
C ASP A 346 9.27 1.28 -42.17
N LEU A 347 8.01 1.26 -41.73
CA LEU A 347 7.15 0.07 -41.75
C LEU A 347 6.95 -0.51 -43.16
N ALA A 348 7.03 0.29 -44.21
CA ALA A 348 6.81 -0.19 -45.59
C ALA A 348 7.85 -1.23 -46.02
N ARG A 349 9.04 -1.19 -45.40
CA ARG A 349 10.13 -2.14 -45.65
C ARG A 349 10.01 -3.44 -44.85
N HIS A 350 8.96 -3.57 -44.04
CA HIS A 350 8.82 -4.63 -43.05
C HIS A 350 7.40 -5.21 -43.05
N PRO A 351 7.00 -5.96 -44.11
CA PRO A 351 5.61 -6.39 -44.33
C PRO A 351 5.06 -7.25 -43.18
N ASP A 352 5.86 -8.16 -42.61
CA ASP A 352 5.45 -9.00 -41.47
C ASP A 352 5.13 -8.15 -40.22
N LEU A 353 5.91 -7.09 -39.97
CA LEU A 353 5.69 -6.16 -38.86
C LEU A 353 4.48 -5.26 -39.13
N ALA A 354 4.37 -4.72 -40.35
CA ALA A 354 3.24 -3.89 -40.76
C ALA A 354 1.92 -4.66 -40.62
N ALA A 355 1.86 -5.92 -41.05
CA ALA A 355 0.69 -6.77 -40.87
C ALA A 355 0.33 -6.98 -39.38
N TYR A 356 1.34 -7.11 -38.51
CA TYR A 356 1.11 -7.24 -37.07
C TYR A 356 0.60 -5.93 -36.43
N ILE A 357 1.09 -4.78 -36.89
CA ILE A 357 0.58 -3.47 -36.44
C ILE A 357 -0.87 -3.27 -36.89
N VAL A 358 -1.21 -3.55 -38.15
CA VAL A 358 -2.58 -3.49 -38.67
C VAL A 358 -3.53 -4.38 -37.86
N LEU A 359 -3.10 -5.59 -37.51
CA LEU A 359 -3.88 -6.47 -36.62
C LEU A 359 -4.19 -5.81 -35.27
N GLY A 360 -3.27 -5.02 -34.72
CA GLY A 360 -3.50 -4.25 -33.50
C GLY A 360 -4.53 -3.14 -33.68
N GLU A 361 -4.54 -2.48 -34.84
CA GLU A 361 -5.52 -1.45 -35.21
C GLU A 361 -6.92 -2.04 -35.35
N GLU A 362 -7.05 -3.18 -36.03
CA GLU A 362 -8.32 -3.93 -36.16
C GLU A 362 -8.93 -4.34 -34.81
N HIS A 363 -8.10 -4.44 -33.77
CA HIS A 363 -8.50 -4.84 -32.41
C HIS A 363 -8.50 -3.69 -31.40
N ASN A 364 -8.51 -2.44 -31.87
CA ASN A 364 -8.64 -1.25 -31.01
C ASN A 364 -7.53 -1.16 -29.93
N VAL A 365 -6.34 -1.68 -30.23
CA VAL A 365 -5.16 -1.47 -29.37
C VAL A 365 -4.80 0.03 -29.23
N PRO A 366 -4.89 0.86 -30.30
CA PRO A 366 -4.61 2.29 -30.23
C PRO A 366 -5.49 3.07 -29.25
N ASP A 367 -6.74 2.63 -29.05
CA ASP A 367 -7.73 3.31 -28.18
C ASP A 367 -7.34 3.30 -26.71
N GLY A 368 -6.40 2.44 -26.31
CA GLY A 368 -5.86 2.44 -24.96
C GLY A 368 -5.13 3.74 -24.65
N TYR A 369 -5.41 4.36 -23.50
CA TYR A 369 -4.84 5.67 -23.09
C TYR A 369 -3.33 5.83 -23.33
N LYS A 370 -2.53 4.79 -23.05
CA LYS A 370 -1.07 4.86 -23.25
C LYS A 370 -0.66 4.76 -24.71
N CYS A 371 -1.43 4.06 -25.54
CA CYS A 371 -1.19 3.97 -26.98
C CYS A 371 -1.63 5.26 -27.68
N SER A 372 -2.78 5.83 -27.29
CA SER A 372 -3.36 7.01 -27.93
C SER A 372 -2.54 8.29 -27.76
N ILE A 373 -1.72 8.38 -26.72
CA ILE A 373 -0.83 9.53 -26.46
C ILE A 373 0.57 9.38 -27.08
N ARG A 374 0.85 8.30 -27.84
CA ARG A 374 2.14 8.04 -28.49
C ARG A 374 2.08 8.33 -29.98
N THR A 375 3.21 8.72 -30.54
CA THR A 375 3.36 8.90 -31.98
C THR A 375 4.69 8.28 -32.42
N PRO A 376 4.68 7.16 -33.16
CA PRO A 376 3.51 6.33 -33.50
C PRO A 376 2.98 5.53 -32.29
N TRP A 377 1.72 5.08 -32.34
CA TRP A 377 1.04 4.45 -31.20
C TRP A 377 1.73 3.16 -30.69
N TRP A 378 2.40 2.44 -31.61
CA TRP A 378 3.08 1.17 -31.35
C TRP A 378 4.51 1.32 -30.81
N SER A 379 5.11 2.51 -30.83
CA SER A 379 6.49 2.68 -30.33
C SER A 379 6.48 2.84 -28.81
N VAL A 380 6.90 1.78 -28.10
CA VAL A 380 6.92 1.75 -26.64
C VAL A 380 8.18 2.48 -26.14
N PRO A 381 8.05 3.54 -25.31
CA PRO A 381 9.21 4.27 -24.81
C PRO A 381 9.98 3.48 -23.75
N SER A 382 11.25 3.86 -23.56
CA SER A 382 12.09 3.46 -22.43
C SER A 382 12.27 1.93 -22.29
N VAL A 383 12.52 1.21 -23.39
CA VAL A 383 12.72 -0.26 -23.38
C VAL A 383 14.12 -0.71 -22.94
N LYS A 384 15.01 0.21 -22.53
CA LYS A 384 16.39 -0.07 -22.11
C LYS A 384 16.45 -1.19 -21.06
N ALA A 385 17.35 -2.15 -21.29
CA ALA A 385 17.70 -3.21 -20.35
C ALA A 385 18.32 -2.61 -19.07
N PRO A 386 17.84 -2.97 -17.87
CA PRO A 386 18.49 -2.65 -16.61
C PRO A 386 19.61 -3.62 -16.26
N ASP A 387 20.40 -3.26 -15.25
CA ASP A 387 21.42 -4.15 -14.67
C ASP A 387 20.78 -5.26 -13.81
N GLY A 388 19.58 -5.00 -13.28
CA GLY A 388 18.79 -5.97 -12.53
C GLY A 388 17.31 -5.65 -12.43
N PHE A 389 16.61 -6.47 -11.67
CA PHE A 389 15.18 -6.39 -11.42
C PHE A 389 14.90 -6.32 -9.94
N MET A 390 13.79 -5.69 -9.56
CA MET A 390 13.25 -5.72 -8.21
C MET A 390 11.75 -5.99 -8.28
N LEU A 391 11.27 -6.98 -7.54
CA LEU A 391 9.84 -7.28 -7.52
C LEU A 391 9.05 -6.11 -6.90
N ARG A 392 8.06 -5.61 -7.64
CA ARG A 392 7.20 -4.51 -7.18
C ARG A 392 6.28 -4.97 -6.06
N GLN A 393 5.68 -6.15 -6.20
CA GLN A 393 4.73 -6.75 -5.27
C GLN A 393 5.20 -8.14 -4.87
N VAL A 394 5.29 -8.39 -3.57
CA VAL A 394 5.83 -9.64 -3.01
C VAL A 394 4.91 -10.21 -1.95
N SER A 395 4.70 -11.53 -1.99
CA SER A 395 4.00 -12.27 -0.94
C SER A 395 4.97 -12.85 0.09
N SER A 396 6.21 -13.10 -0.30
CA SER A 396 7.25 -13.67 0.55
C SER A 396 8.15 -12.57 1.13
N HIS A 397 9.10 -12.08 0.36
CA HIS A 397 10.15 -11.14 0.76
C HIS A 397 10.49 -10.24 -0.42
N VAL A 398 11.12 -9.10 -0.14
CA VAL A 398 11.67 -8.23 -1.20
C VAL A 398 12.79 -8.98 -1.92
N GLN A 399 12.69 -9.08 -3.24
CA GLN A 399 13.64 -9.82 -4.06
C GLN A 399 14.22 -8.93 -5.15
N LEU A 400 15.55 -8.94 -5.24
CA LEU A 400 16.34 -8.32 -6.29
C LEU A 400 17.06 -9.42 -7.07
N THR A 401 17.25 -9.21 -8.37
CA THR A 401 17.81 -10.22 -9.29
C THR A 401 18.68 -9.56 -10.35
N ALA A 402 19.87 -10.10 -10.61
CA ALA A 402 20.76 -9.68 -11.70
C ALA A 402 20.21 -10.06 -13.08
N ASN A 403 20.42 -9.18 -14.06
CA ASN A 403 19.95 -9.37 -15.43
C ASN A 403 21.12 -9.71 -16.36
N ASP A 404 21.39 -11.00 -16.55
CA ASP A 404 22.55 -11.46 -17.33
C ASP A 404 22.22 -11.67 -18.82
N VAL A 405 20.98 -11.39 -19.21
CA VAL A 405 20.46 -11.61 -20.58
C VAL A 405 20.07 -10.32 -21.30
N GLY A 406 20.27 -9.16 -20.67
CA GLY A 406 19.85 -7.88 -21.24
C GLY A 406 18.34 -7.79 -21.48
N ALA A 407 17.53 -8.48 -20.67
CA ALA A 407 16.08 -8.39 -20.75
C ALA A 407 15.56 -7.06 -20.20
N THR A 408 14.38 -6.63 -20.62
CA THR A 408 13.61 -5.58 -19.93
C THR A 408 12.48 -6.20 -19.10
N SER A 409 11.63 -5.39 -18.48
CA SER A 409 10.49 -5.87 -17.69
C SER A 409 9.19 -5.12 -17.97
N THR A 410 8.05 -5.71 -17.61
CA THR A 410 6.76 -4.99 -17.55
C THR A 410 6.62 -4.20 -16.24
N ASP A 411 5.61 -3.35 -16.14
CA ASP A 411 5.27 -2.53 -14.96
C ASP A 411 4.99 -3.30 -13.65
N THR A 412 4.99 -4.63 -13.70
CA THR A 412 4.89 -5.54 -12.54
C THR A 412 6.24 -5.82 -11.87
N VAL A 413 7.36 -5.52 -12.54
CA VAL A 413 8.71 -5.73 -12.03
C VAL A 413 9.52 -4.46 -12.30
N HIS A 414 10.07 -3.88 -11.25
CA HIS A 414 10.91 -2.69 -11.37
C HIS A 414 12.26 -3.03 -12.00
N ARG A 415 12.86 -2.01 -12.59
CA ARG A 415 14.15 -2.05 -13.27
C ARG A 415 15.18 -1.35 -12.41
N VAL A 416 16.30 -2.01 -12.16
CA VAL A 416 17.37 -1.54 -11.27
C VAL A 416 18.59 -1.17 -12.11
N TYR A 417 19.06 0.07 -11.96
CA TYR A 417 20.22 0.59 -12.66
C TYR A 417 21.33 0.88 -11.66
N LEU A 418 22.45 0.19 -11.77
CA LEU A 418 23.55 0.31 -10.82
C LEU A 418 24.29 1.64 -11.00
N ARG A 419 24.86 2.11 -9.89
CA ARG A 419 25.90 3.14 -9.88
C ARG A 419 27.27 2.45 -9.97
N ALA A 420 28.30 3.24 -10.29
CA ALA A 420 29.65 2.72 -10.40
C ALA A 420 30.16 2.12 -9.07
N GLY A 421 30.94 1.05 -9.15
CA GLY A 421 31.62 0.44 -8.00
C GLY A 421 30.89 -0.71 -7.32
N VAL A 422 29.72 -1.12 -7.80
CA VAL A 422 28.96 -2.27 -7.28
C VAL A 422 28.53 -3.22 -8.40
N THR A 423 28.27 -4.49 -8.04
CA THR A 423 27.69 -5.48 -8.96
C THR A 423 26.27 -5.85 -8.54
N MET A 424 25.43 -6.25 -9.50
CA MET A 424 24.03 -6.53 -9.21
C MET A 424 23.86 -7.75 -8.31
N ALA A 425 24.73 -8.76 -8.49
CA ALA A 425 24.76 -9.95 -7.63
C ALA A 425 25.05 -9.57 -6.16
N LYS A 426 26.05 -8.73 -5.90
CA LYS A 426 26.34 -8.26 -4.52
C LYS A 426 25.21 -7.40 -3.96
N VAL A 427 24.59 -6.53 -4.76
CA VAL A 427 23.42 -5.74 -4.32
C VAL A 427 22.22 -6.64 -3.98
N ALA A 428 21.95 -7.66 -4.80
CA ALA A 428 20.86 -8.60 -4.57
C ALA A 428 21.09 -9.45 -3.31
N THR A 429 22.32 -9.94 -3.11
CA THR A 429 22.72 -10.66 -1.90
C THR A 429 22.66 -9.77 -0.66
N ALA A 430 23.22 -8.56 -0.72
CA ALA A 430 23.19 -7.60 0.38
C ALA A 430 21.76 -7.26 0.82
N ALA A 431 20.81 -7.18 -0.11
CA ALA A 431 19.40 -6.90 0.22
C ALA A 431 18.66 -8.09 0.85
N LEU A 432 19.22 -9.30 0.82
CA LEU A 432 18.61 -10.53 1.34
C LEU A 432 19.01 -10.79 2.80
N ASN A 433 18.71 -9.85 3.69
CA ASN A 433 19.09 -9.94 5.11
C ASN A 433 17.92 -9.55 6.03
N SER A 434 17.95 -9.99 7.29
CA SER A 434 16.84 -9.81 8.23
C SER A 434 16.55 -8.34 8.56
N ALA A 435 17.57 -7.47 8.59
CA ALA A 435 17.39 -6.04 8.83
C ALA A 435 16.64 -5.35 7.68
N THR A 436 17.10 -5.55 6.44
CA THR A 436 16.47 -5.03 5.22
C THR A 436 15.05 -5.58 5.07
N LEU A 437 14.84 -6.88 5.31
CA LEU A 437 13.53 -7.50 5.19
C LEU A 437 12.55 -6.96 6.23
N ALA A 438 12.97 -6.78 7.49
CA ALA A 438 12.13 -6.15 8.52
C ALA A 438 11.76 -4.71 8.12
N LEU A 439 12.77 -3.90 7.73
CA LEU A 439 12.56 -2.51 7.33
C LEU A 439 11.68 -2.38 6.09
N SER A 440 11.69 -3.38 5.20
CA SER A 440 10.82 -3.40 4.02
C SER A 440 9.33 -3.46 4.37
N GLU A 441 8.94 -4.12 5.46
CA GLU A 441 7.53 -4.22 5.89
C GLU A 441 7.01 -2.89 6.46
N VAL A 442 7.90 -2.06 7.02
CA VAL A 442 7.56 -0.70 7.49
C VAL A 442 7.62 0.32 6.36
N LEU A 443 8.50 0.13 5.37
CA LEU A 443 8.62 1.05 4.23
C LEU A 443 7.62 0.76 3.11
N GLY A 444 7.25 -0.50 2.90
CA GLY A 444 6.32 -0.91 1.87
C GLY A 444 4.86 -0.56 2.20
N ARG A 445 3.97 -0.96 1.31
CA ARG A 445 2.51 -0.82 1.45
C ARG A 445 1.91 -2.21 1.39
N SER A 446 1.26 -2.63 2.45
CA SER A 446 0.54 -3.88 2.49
C SER A 446 -0.89 -3.70 1.98
N TYR A 447 -1.26 -4.42 0.94
CA TYR A 447 -2.64 -4.46 0.44
C TYR A 447 -3.32 -5.78 0.80
N GLY A 448 -4.65 -5.80 0.63
CA GLY A 448 -5.44 -7.02 0.72
C GLY A 448 -4.86 -8.15 -0.15
N GLY A 449 -4.99 -9.38 0.33
CA GLY A 449 -4.34 -10.54 -0.28
C GLY A 449 -2.93 -10.84 0.28
N GLY A 450 -2.42 -10.03 1.21
CA GLY A 450 -1.14 -10.26 1.90
C GLY A 450 0.10 -9.87 1.10
N LEU A 451 -0.07 -9.05 0.05
CA LEU A 451 1.03 -8.54 -0.76
C LEU A 451 1.63 -7.29 -0.14
N LEU A 452 2.96 -7.22 -0.14
CA LEU A 452 3.75 -6.03 0.14
C LEU A 452 4.16 -5.40 -1.19
N GLU A 453 3.84 -4.12 -1.39
CA GLU A 453 4.25 -3.34 -2.55
C GLU A 453 5.29 -2.29 -2.16
N LEU A 454 6.30 -2.11 -3.00
CA LEU A 454 7.20 -0.96 -2.94
C LEU A 454 7.16 -0.21 -4.26
N GLU A 455 6.87 1.08 -4.23
CA GLU A 455 7.06 1.97 -5.37
C GLU A 455 8.53 2.42 -5.45
N PRO A 456 9.00 2.93 -6.61
CA PRO A 456 10.41 3.28 -6.81
C PRO A 456 11.06 4.14 -5.71
N SER A 457 10.32 5.09 -5.14
CA SER A 457 10.81 5.91 -4.03
C SER A 457 11.07 5.11 -2.77
N GLU A 458 10.19 4.13 -2.47
CA GLU A 458 10.33 3.25 -1.30
C GLU A 458 11.43 2.22 -1.55
N CYS A 459 11.56 1.71 -2.78
CA CYS A 459 12.69 0.87 -3.19
C CYS A 459 14.04 1.58 -2.97
N ARG A 460 14.20 2.81 -3.45
CA ARG A 460 15.43 3.59 -3.25
C ARG A 460 15.72 3.91 -1.78
N ALA A 461 14.67 4.07 -0.97
CA ALA A 461 14.79 4.35 0.45
C ALA A 461 15.08 3.10 1.30
N LEU A 462 14.95 1.89 0.71
CA LEU A 462 15.15 0.63 1.41
C LEU A 462 16.60 0.52 1.93
N PRO A 463 16.82 0.43 3.26
CA PRO A 463 18.16 0.32 3.81
C PRO A 463 18.75 -1.06 3.52
N ILE A 464 19.99 -1.09 3.06
CA ILE A 464 20.78 -2.30 2.84
C ILE A 464 22.20 -2.10 3.40
N PRO A 465 22.90 -3.18 3.83
CA PRO A 465 24.32 -3.10 4.14
C PRO A 465 25.10 -2.72 2.87
N ASP A 466 26.32 -2.22 3.05
CA ASP A 466 27.20 -1.93 1.92
C ASP A 466 27.46 -3.21 1.10
N PRO A 467 27.11 -3.25 -0.20
CA PRO A 467 27.39 -4.40 -1.06
C PRO A 467 28.87 -4.79 -1.11
N GLY A 468 29.79 -3.88 -0.77
CA GLY A 468 31.22 -4.17 -0.62
C GLY A 468 31.54 -5.13 0.53
N LEU A 469 30.65 -5.28 1.51
CA LEU A 469 30.78 -6.24 2.62
C LEU A 469 30.41 -7.67 2.21
N VAL A 470 29.80 -7.86 1.03
CA VAL A 470 29.43 -9.19 0.53
C VAL A 470 30.69 -9.92 0.05
N PRO A 471 31.07 -11.04 0.68
CA PRO A 471 32.23 -11.84 0.27
C PRO A 471 32.09 -12.36 -1.15
N ASP A 472 33.21 -12.57 -1.83
CA ASP A 472 33.23 -13.20 -3.14
C ASP A 472 32.79 -14.68 -3.03
N GLY A 473 32.06 -15.19 -4.03
CA GLY A 473 31.50 -16.55 -4.00
C GLY A 473 30.19 -16.69 -3.21
N LEU A 474 29.87 -15.73 -2.33
CA LEU A 474 28.60 -15.73 -1.58
C LEU A 474 27.37 -15.58 -2.50
N PRO A 475 27.36 -14.67 -3.50
CA PRO A 475 26.21 -14.55 -4.40
C PRO A 475 25.85 -15.87 -5.10
N GLU A 476 26.84 -16.60 -5.62
CA GLU A 476 26.64 -17.89 -6.27
C GLU A 476 25.99 -18.90 -5.33
N LYS A 477 26.44 -18.94 -4.06
CA LYS A 477 25.86 -19.83 -3.06
C LYS A 477 24.43 -19.46 -2.68
N VAL A 478 24.15 -18.16 -2.56
CA VAL A 478 22.81 -17.64 -2.28
C VAL A 478 21.85 -17.96 -3.43
N ASP A 479 22.31 -17.82 -4.68
CA ASP A 479 21.52 -18.17 -5.86
C ASP A 479 21.16 -19.66 -5.90
N GLU A 480 22.14 -20.54 -5.63
CA GLU A 480 21.95 -21.99 -5.52
C GLU A 480 20.88 -22.34 -4.46
N LEU A 481 20.98 -21.74 -3.27
CA LEU A 481 20.03 -21.96 -2.18
C LEU A 481 18.62 -21.47 -2.52
N GLN A 482 18.49 -20.27 -3.11
CA GLN A 482 17.18 -19.75 -3.53
C GLN A 482 16.53 -20.63 -4.59
N ARG A 483 17.28 -21.04 -5.61
CA ARG A 483 16.80 -21.93 -6.68
C ARG A 483 16.40 -23.31 -6.15
N GLY A 484 17.09 -23.79 -5.09
CA GLY A 484 16.75 -25.00 -4.36
C GLY A 484 15.57 -24.87 -3.38
N GLY A 485 14.93 -23.70 -3.28
CA GLY A 485 13.84 -23.44 -2.33
C GLY A 485 14.29 -23.30 -0.87
N ARG A 486 15.60 -23.19 -0.63
CA ARG A 486 16.24 -23.09 0.69
C ARG A 486 16.45 -21.64 1.10
N MET A 487 15.37 -20.86 1.06
CA MET A 487 15.39 -19.42 1.34
C MET A 487 15.83 -19.10 2.78
N ALA A 488 15.44 -19.92 3.77
CA ALA A 488 15.84 -19.72 5.15
C ALA A 488 17.36 -19.81 5.32
N ASP A 489 17.97 -20.82 4.70
CA ASP A 489 19.41 -21.05 4.75
C ASP A 489 20.19 -19.95 4.01
N ALA A 490 19.65 -19.45 2.91
CA ALA A 490 20.22 -18.30 2.20
C ALA A 490 20.21 -17.04 3.09
N LEU A 491 19.09 -16.79 3.78
CA LEU A 491 18.94 -15.66 4.69
C LEU A 491 19.90 -15.79 5.90
N GLU A 492 20.01 -17.00 6.48
CA GLU A 492 20.93 -17.26 7.58
C GLU A 492 22.38 -17.04 7.20
N LEU A 493 22.79 -17.50 6.02
CA LEU A 493 24.15 -17.31 5.53
C LEU A 493 24.48 -15.82 5.28
N VAL A 494 23.54 -15.05 4.72
CA VAL A 494 23.74 -13.62 4.49
C VAL A 494 23.75 -12.85 5.81
N ASP A 495 22.87 -13.19 6.75
CA ASP A 495 22.85 -12.55 8.06
C ASP A 495 24.16 -12.74 8.82
N GLU A 496 24.72 -13.96 8.84
CA GLU A 496 26.00 -14.24 9.48
C GLU A 496 27.15 -13.45 8.83
N LEU A 497 27.34 -13.65 7.52
CA LEU A 497 28.54 -13.13 6.84
C LEU A 497 28.47 -11.62 6.54
N VAL A 498 27.27 -11.07 6.33
CA VAL A 498 27.10 -9.67 5.90
C VAL A 498 26.65 -8.78 7.05
N LEU A 499 25.69 -9.21 7.88
CA LEU A 499 25.23 -8.37 8.99
C LEU A 499 26.13 -8.48 10.23
N ILE A 500 26.43 -9.70 10.67
CA ILE A 500 27.19 -9.92 11.90
C ILE A 500 28.66 -9.64 11.65
N ASP A 501 29.30 -10.41 10.78
CA ASP A 501 30.74 -10.30 10.51
C ASP A 501 31.10 -9.00 9.77
N GLY A 502 30.27 -8.59 8.81
CA GLY A 502 30.52 -7.43 7.95
C GLY A 502 30.08 -6.09 8.57
N ALA A 503 28.81 -5.98 8.94
CA ALA A 503 28.20 -4.72 9.38
C ALA A 503 28.19 -4.50 10.90
N GLY A 504 28.60 -5.51 11.70
CA GLY A 504 28.69 -5.41 13.16
C GLY A 504 27.34 -5.38 13.88
N PHE A 505 26.35 -6.11 13.39
CA PHE A 505 25.16 -6.43 14.17
C PHE A 505 25.45 -7.53 15.17
N THR A 506 24.80 -7.51 16.34
CA THR A 506 24.87 -8.65 17.25
C THR A 506 23.97 -9.78 16.74
N ALA A 507 24.27 -11.03 17.10
CA ALA A 507 23.38 -12.15 16.79
C ALA A 507 21.97 -11.96 17.37
N GLN A 508 21.87 -11.27 18.51
CA GLN A 508 20.59 -10.91 19.12
C GLN A 508 19.83 -9.87 18.27
N ASP A 509 20.51 -8.81 17.81
CA ASP A 509 19.91 -7.80 16.92
C ASP A 509 19.29 -8.48 15.67
N VAL A 510 20.05 -9.37 15.05
CA VAL A 510 19.63 -10.09 13.84
C VAL A 510 18.42 -10.99 14.12
N SER A 511 18.46 -11.74 15.23
CA SER A 511 17.35 -12.61 15.66
C SER A 511 16.06 -11.81 15.88
N ASP A 512 16.15 -10.67 16.57
CA ASP A 512 15.00 -9.82 16.87
C ASP A 512 14.44 -9.14 15.61
N LEU A 513 15.32 -8.69 14.70
CA LEU A 513 14.91 -8.17 13.38
C LEU A 513 14.24 -9.25 12.53
N ARG A 514 14.75 -10.49 12.55
CA ARG A 514 14.14 -11.63 11.85
C ARG A 514 12.76 -11.95 12.42
N SER A 515 12.61 -11.90 13.74
CA SER A 515 11.33 -12.09 14.44
C SER A 515 10.32 -11.01 14.03
N ALA A 516 10.74 -9.73 14.05
CA ALA A 516 9.90 -8.61 13.61
C ALA A 516 9.46 -8.75 12.15
N TRP A 517 10.37 -9.11 11.24
CA TRP A 517 10.04 -9.39 9.84
C TRP A 517 9.00 -10.52 9.72
N THR A 518 9.24 -11.64 10.40
CA THR A 518 8.37 -12.82 10.36
C THR A 518 6.97 -12.47 10.85
N GLN A 519 6.86 -11.77 11.98
CA GLN A 519 5.59 -11.32 12.55
C GLN A 519 4.79 -10.44 11.56
N MET A 520 5.43 -9.41 10.98
CA MET A 520 4.76 -8.52 10.02
C MET A 520 4.35 -9.26 8.74
N ARG A 521 5.22 -10.13 8.22
CA ARG A 521 4.96 -10.95 7.04
C ARG A 521 3.80 -11.93 7.26
N GLU A 522 3.79 -12.65 8.36
CA GLU A 522 2.74 -13.61 8.70
C GLU A 522 1.41 -12.91 8.89
N ARG A 523 1.42 -11.76 9.57
CA ARG A 523 0.23 -10.92 9.74
C ARG A 523 -0.40 -10.55 8.41
N ARG A 524 0.37 -10.04 7.44
CA ARG A 524 -0.18 -9.77 6.09
C ARG A 524 -0.57 -11.07 5.37
N GLY A 525 0.17 -12.16 5.53
CA GLY A 525 -0.15 -13.46 4.94
C GLY A 525 -1.47 -14.06 5.43
N ALA A 526 -1.81 -13.88 6.71
CA ALA A 526 -3.06 -14.33 7.31
C ALA A 526 -4.28 -13.63 6.66
N ARG A 527 -4.19 -12.31 6.44
CA ARG A 527 -5.20 -11.54 5.69
C ARG A 527 -5.41 -12.07 4.27
N GLY A 528 -4.33 -12.51 3.62
CA GLY A 528 -4.40 -13.10 2.29
C GLY A 528 -5.18 -14.42 2.24
N ARG A 529 -5.04 -15.27 3.27
CA ARG A 529 -5.80 -16.53 3.37
C ARG A 529 -7.28 -16.30 3.69
N ALA A 530 -7.59 -15.38 4.60
CA ALA A 530 -8.98 -15.03 4.94
C ALA A 530 -9.77 -14.51 3.73
N SER A 531 -9.13 -13.76 2.83
CA SER A 531 -9.76 -13.27 1.59
C SER A 531 -10.05 -14.35 0.53
N ARG A 532 -9.49 -15.55 0.67
CA ARG A 532 -9.60 -16.66 -0.31
C ARG A 532 -10.62 -17.72 0.07
N THR A 533 -11.10 -17.75 1.31
CA THR A 533 -12.17 -18.64 1.73
C THR A 533 -13.49 -18.07 1.22
N PRO A 534 -14.22 -18.74 0.32
CA PRO A 534 -15.59 -18.33 0.02
C PRO A 534 -16.38 -18.44 1.31
N MET A 535 -17.16 -17.41 1.67
CA MET A 535 -18.25 -17.61 2.62
C MET A 535 -19.18 -18.65 1.99
N VAL A 536 -19.09 -19.89 2.46
CA VAL A 536 -20.06 -20.93 2.16
C VAL A 536 -21.29 -20.56 2.99
N ASN A 537 -22.40 -20.31 2.29
CA ASN A 537 -23.71 -20.03 2.89
C ASN A 537 -24.12 -21.08 3.92
#